data_AF-A0A353J6Y1-F1
#
_entry.id   AF-A0A353J6Y1-F1
#
_cell.length_a   1.000
_cell.length_b   1.000
_cell.length_c   1.000
_cell.angle_alpha   90.00
_cell.angle_beta   90.00
_cell.angle_gamma   90.00
#
_symmetry.space_group_name_H-M   'P 1'
#
loop_
_entity.id
_entity.type
_entity.pdbx_description
1 polymer ?
#
loop_
_entity_poly.entity_id
_entity_poly.type
_entity_poly.pdbx_seq_one_letter_code
_entity_poly.pdbx_strand_id
1 'polypeptide(L)'
;MSERKTIIIITAAGFLIVGLMIAGYFYWGWVQKNTTKFVEEAGDIKQDTTNSASKGVLPSLGINPLASKPNVNPAENANPIKNIKTNPFE
;
A
#
# COMPACT_ATOMS: atom_id res chain seq x y z
N MET A 1 24.85 -29.62 -49.58
CA MET A 1 24.36 -30.40 -48.42
C MET A 1 23.51 -31.53 -48.97
N SER A 2 23.67 -32.80 -48.54
CA SER A 2 22.85 -33.88 -49.11
C SER A 2 21.41 -33.74 -48.64
N GLU A 3 20.44 -34.04 -49.51
CA GLU A 3 19.00 -33.91 -49.22
C GLU A 3 18.59 -34.60 -47.91
N ARG A 4 19.21 -35.74 -47.61
CA ARG A 4 19.02 -36.49 -46.35
C ARG A 4 19.42 -35.67 -45.10
N LYS A 5 20.52 -34.92 -45.17
CA LYS A 5 20.97 -34.05 -44.07
C LYS A 5 20.04 -32.85 -43.89
N THR A 6 19.53 -32.30 -44.99
CA THR A 6 18.57 -31.18 -44.95
C THR A 6 17.26 -31.62 -44.27
N ILE A 7 16.72 -32.79 -44.63
CA ILE A 7 15.49 -33.33 -44.01
C ILE A 7 15.68 -33.53 -42.50
N ILE A 8 16.77 -34.17 -42.08
CA ILE A 8 17.06 -34.41 -40.65
C ILE A 8 17.11 -33.09 -39.86
N ILE A 9 17.74 -32.05 -40.41
CA ILE A 9 17.85 -30.75 -39.74
C ILE A 9 16.47 -30.08 -39.61
N ILE A 10 15.65 -30.12 -40.65
CA ILE A 10 14.29 -29.55 -40.61
C ILE A 10 13.44 -30.28 -39.56
N THR A 11 13.53 -31.62 -39.51
CA THR A 11 12.78 -32.40 -38.52
C THR A 11 13.26 -32.10 -37.10
N ALA A 12 14.57 -32.04 -36.87
CA ALA A 12 15.15 -31.68 -35.57
C ALA A 12 14.78 -30.26 -35.13
N ALA A 13 14.80 -29.30 -36.05
CA ALA A 13 14.38 -27.93 -35.78
C ALA A 13 12.88 -27.85 -35.44
N GLY A 14 12.04 -28.62 -36.14
CA GLY A 14 10.61 -28.74 -35.83
C GLY A 14 10.37 -29.26 -34.40
N PHE A 15 11.04 -30.33 -34.01
CA PHE A 15 10.94 -30.87 -32.64
C PHE A 15 11.45 -29.88 -31.58
N LEU A 16 12.52 -29.15 -31.86
CA LEU A 16 13.06 -28.16 -30.93
C LEU A 16 12.06 -27.01 -30.70
N ILE A 17 11.42 -26.51 -31.76
CA ILE A 17 10.40 -25.45 -31.66
C ILE A 17 9.19 -25.93 -30.84
N VAL A 18 8.71 -27.15 -31.10
CA VAL A 18 7.59 -27.73 -30.34
C VAL A 18 7.98 -27.92 -28.87
N GLY A 19 9.19 -28.39 -28.60
CA GLY A 19 9.71 -28.55 -27.24
C GLY A 19 9.77 -27.22 -26.48
N LEU A 20 10.24 -26.15 -27.13
CA LEU A 20 10.28 -24.81 -26.54
C LEU A 20 8.89 -24.24 -26.27
N MET A 21 7.91 -24.47 -27.16
CA MET A 21 6.53 -24.05 -26.94
C MET A 21 5.92 -24.72 -25.70
N ILE A 22 6.12 -26.03 -25.56
CA ILE A 22 5.61 -26.80 -24.41
C ILE A 22 6.30 -26.35 -23.12
N ALA A 23 7.63 -26.26 -23.12
CA ALA A 23 8.41 -25.80 -21.98
C ALA A 23 8.03 -24.37 -21.56
N GLY A 24 7.84 -23.47 -22.54
CA GLY A 24 7.40 -22.09 -22.31
C GLY A 24 6.01 -22.02 -21.68
N TYR A 25 5.05 -22.85 -22.14
CA TYR A 25 3.70 -22.91 -21.56
C TYR A 25 3.73 -23.38 -20.10
N PHE A 26 4.48 -24.44 -19.80
CA PHE A 26 4.62 -24.92 -18.42
C PHE A 26 5.35 -23.92 -17.52
N TYR A 27 6.39 -23.26 -18.04
CA TYR A 27 7.14 -22.23 -17.31
C TYR A 27 6.24 -21.03 -16.97
N TRP A 28 5.41 -20.56 -17.90
CA TRP A 28 4.47 -19.46 -17.65
C TRP A 28 3.48 -19.79 -16.54
N GLY A 29 2.89 -21.00 -16.57
CA GLY A 29 1.98 -21.46 -15.53
C GLY A 29 2.65 -21.61 -14.15
N TRP A 30 3.93 -21.97 -14.11
CA TRP A 30 4.71 -22.07 -12.88
C TRP A 30 5.05 -20.68 -12.30
N VAL A 31 5.49 -19.75 -13.15
CA VAL A 31 5.83 -18.37 -12.74
C VAL A 31 4.61 -17.67 -12.14
N GLN A 32 3.44 -17.74 -12.80
CA GLN A 32 2.24 -17.07 -12.26
C GLN A 32 1.83 -17.58 -10.88
N LYS A 33 1.99 -18.88 -10.61
CA LYS A 33 1.68 -19.49 -9.31
C LYS A 33 2.66 -19.10 -8.20
N ASN A 34 3.90 -18.78 -8.55
CA ASN A 34 4.91 -18.37 -7.56
C ASN A 34 4.91 -16.85 -7.34
N THR A 35 4.63 -16.06 -8.38
CA THR A 35 4.49 -14.61 -8.26
C THR A 35 3.28 -14.23 -7.40
N THR A 36 2.17 -14.95 -7.52
CA THR A 36 0.98 -14.74 -6.67
C THR A 36 1.26 -15.03 -5.20
N LYS A 37 1.98 -16.11 -4.89
CA LYS A 37 2.41 -16.43 -3.51
C LYS A 37 3.28 -15.35 -2.89
N PHE A 38 4.24 -14.80 -3.64
CA PHE A 38 5.10 -13.71 -3.15
C PHE A 38 4.33 -12.41 -2.87
N VAL A 39 3.31 -12.10 -3.69
CA VAL A 39 2.47 -10.90 -3.49
C VAL A 39 1.52 -11.07 -2.31
N GLU A 40 0.95 -12.27 -2.13
CA GLU A 40 0.09 -12.62 -1.01
C GLU A 40 0.88 -12.59 0.31
N GLU A 41 2.06 -13.22 0.36
CA GLU A 41 2.96 -13.21 1.51
C GLU A 41 3.45 -11.79 1.85
N ALA A 42 3.73 -10.95 0.84
CA ALA A 42 4.08 -9.55 1.05
C ALA A 42 2.89 -8.70 1.54
N GLY A 43 1.65 -9.09 1.22
CA GLY A 43 0.43 -8.46 1.72
C GLY A 43 0.21 -8.76 3.21
N ASP A 44 0.36 -10.02 3.60
CA ASP A 44 0.21 -10.47 4.99
C ASP A 44 1.27 -9.84 5.90
N ILE A 45 2.53 -9.75 5.47
CA ILE A 45 3.61 -9.09 6.23
C ILE A 45 3.33 -7.60 6.46
N LYS A 46 2.73 -6.91 5.48
CA LYS A 46 2.33 -5.50 5.64
C LYS A 46 1.22 -5.35 6.67
N GLN A 47 0.23 -6.24 6.64
CA GLN A 47 -0.90 -6.18 7.56
C GLN A 47 -0.48 -6.47 9.01
N ASP A 48 0.44 -7.42 9.22
CA ASP A 48 1.01 -7.70 10.53
C ASP A 48 1.92 -6.58 11.05
N THR A 49 2.65 -5.91 10.16
CA THR A 49 3.48 -4.75 10.51
C THR A 49 2.61 -3.54 10.87
N THR A 50 1.55 -3.27 10.11
CA THR A 50 0.58 -2.21 10.45
C THR A 50 -0.09 -2.49 11.78
N ASN A 51 -0.60 -3.71 12.01
CA ASN A 51 -1.23 -4.08 13.27
C ASN A 51 -0.28 -4.00 14.46
N SER A 52 1.01 -4.31 14.26
CA SER A 52 2.04 -4.20 15.31
C SER A 52 2.43 -2.74 15.59
N ALA A 53 2.52 -1.90 14.55
CA ALA A 53 2.74 -0.47 14.71
C ALA A 53 1.55 0.23 15.39
N SER A 54 0.31 -0.21 15.11
CA SER A 54 -0.91 0.27 15.76
C SER A 54 -0.99 -0.08 17.25
N LYS A 55 -0.26 -1.09 17.73
CA LYS A 55 -0.20 -1.45 19.15
C LYS A 55 0.73 -0.54 19.97
N GLY A 56 1.62 0.22 19.32
CA GLY A 56 2.56 1.14 19.96
C GLY A 56 2.14 2.61 19.92
N VAL A 57 1.10 2.96 19.16
CA VAL A 57 0.55 4.33 19.17
C VAL A 57 -0.48 4.45 20.30
N LEU A 58 -0.42 5.55 21.05
CA LEU A 58 -1.44 5.82 22.06
C LEU A 58 -2.82 5.85 21.38
N PRO A 59 -3.84 5.19 21.94
CA PRO A 59 -5.20 5.32 21.43
C PRO A 59 -5.58 6.80 21.41
N SER A 60 -6.33 7.21 20.38
CA SER A 60 -6.92 8.54 20.31
C SER A 60 -7.65 8.84 21.63
N LEU A 61 -7.11 9.78 22.41
CA LEU A 61 -7.78 10.30 23.58
C LEU A 61 -8.94 11.16 23.07
N GLY A 62 -10.13 10.56 22.94
CA GLY A 62 -11.35 11.22 22.48
C GLY A 62 -11.87 12.34 23.39
N ILE A 63 -11.11 12.72 24.42
CA ILE A 63 -11.46 13.72 25.40
C ILE A 63 -10.28 14.68 25.51
N ASN A 64 -10.45 15.93 25.06
CA ASN A 64 -9.46 16.98 25.23
C ASN A 64 -9.47 17.45 26.70
N PRO A 65 -8.43 17.18 27.51
CA PRO A 65 -8.40 17.57 28.92
C PRO A 65 -8.41 19.10 29.12
N LEU A 66 -8.08 19.87 28.06
CA LEU A 66 -8.14 21.33 28.08
C LEU A 66 -9.55 21.88 27.82
N ALA A 67 -10.49 21.06 27.34
CA ALA A 67 -11.88 21.48 27.12
C ALA A 67 -12.62 21.76 28.45
N SER A 68 -12.21 21.11 29.53
CA SER A 68 -12.73 21.32 30.89
C SER A 68 -11.85 22.23 31.74
N LYS A 69 -10.85 22.91 31.16
CA LYS A 69 -9.97 23.78 31.94
C LYS A 69 -10.77 24.99 32.42
N PRO A 70 -10.81 25.29 33.74
CA PRO A 70 -11.42 26.52 34.21
C PRO A 70 -10.67 27.71 33.61
N ASN A 71 -11.38 28.77 33.22
CA ASN A 71 -10.76 29.99 32.71
C ASN A 71 -9.95 30.64 33.85
N VAL A 72 -8.64 30.39 33.85
CA VAL A 72 -7.69 30.91 34.84
C VAL A 72 -7.32 32.37 34.61
N ASN A 73 -7.77 32.98 33.50
CA ASN A 73 -7.53 34.38 33.22
C ASN A 73 -8.82 35.19 33.37
N PRO A 74 -9.08 35.77 34.55
CA PRO A 74 -10.27 36.58 34.77
C PRO A 74 -10.22 37.92 34.04
N ALA A 75 -9.17 38.27 33.28
CA ALA A 75 -9.09 39.55 32.58
C ALA A 75 -10.29 39.81 31.64
N GLU A 76 -10.82 38.77 30.97
CA GLU A 76 -12.02 38.88 30.13
C GLU A 76 -13.31 39.08 30.95
N ASN A 77 -13.34 38.61 32.19
CA ASN A 77 -14.47 38.77 33.12
C ASN A 77 -14.34 40.01 34.02
N ALA A 78 -13.13 40.54 34.18
CA ALA A 78 -12.80 41.68 35.02
C ALA A 78 -12.83 43.01 34.26
N ASN A 79 -12.93 42.99 32.92
CA ASN A 79 -13.13 44.20 32.15
C ASN A 79 -14.63 44.57 32.13
N PRO A 80 -15.06 45.64 32.82
CA PRO A 80 -16.46 46.07 32.83
C PRO A 80 -16.91 46.67 31.50
N ILE A 81 -15.98 46.98 30.58
CA ILE A 81 -16.29 47.58 29.27
C ILE A 81 -16.54 46.46 28.27
N LYS A 82 -17.79 45.98 28.21
CA LYS A 82 -18.20 44.88 27.29
C LYS A 82 -18.73 45.33 25.94
N ASN A 83 -18.82 46.64 25.69
CA ASN A 83 -19.50 47.19 24.51
C ASN A 83 -18.75 48.38 23.92
N ILE A 84 -17.52 48.16 23.48
CA ILE A 84 -16.81 49.12 22.65
C ILE A 84 -17.43 49.01 21.26
N LYS A 85 -18.18 50.04 20.83
CA LYS A 85 -18.70 50.13 19.46
C LYS A 85 -17.51 50.20 18.51
N THR A 86 -17.10 49.05 17.98
CA THR A 86 -16.09 49.01 16.91
C THR A 86 -16.75 49.58 15.67
N ASN A 87 -16.36 50.82 15.38
CA ASN A 87 -16.75 51.61 14.22
C ASN A 87 -18.19 52.20 14.25
N PRO A 88 -18.36 53.52 14.45
CA PRO A 88 -19.66 54.18 14.37
C PRO A 88 -20.11 54.50 12.93
N PHE A 89 -19.33 54.14 11.90
CA PHE A 89 -19.60 54.45 10.49
C PHE A 89 -19.73 53.21 9.57
N GLU A 90 -19.92 52.02 10.13
CA GLU A 90 -20.47 50.87 9.38
C GLU A 90 -22.01 50.91 9.35
#